data_AF-A0AA39RKB1-F1
#
_entry.id   AF-A0AA39RKB1-F1
#
_cell.length_a   1.000
_cell.length_b   1.000
_cell.length_c   1.000
_cell.angle_alpha   90.00
_cell.angle_beta   90.00
_cell.angle_gamma   90.00
#
_symmetry.space_group_name_H-M   'P 1'
#
loop_
_entity.id
_entity.type
_entity.pdbx_description
1 polymer ?
#
loop_
_entity_poly.entity_id
_entity_poly.type
_entity_poly.pdbx_seq_one_letter_code
_entity_poly.pdbx_strand_id
1 'polypeptide(L)'
;MFLLKTGQSKLPGFEEVIPGLCFGARNSLDEAAGLVKKGVLKPQDFRFFVGYAGWQLDQLREEIDSDYWYVAACSSDLICGGSENLWKEILQLMGGQYSELSRKPKQDI
;
A
#
# COMPACT_ATOMS: atom_id res chain seq x y z
N MET A 1 9.56 6.42 -5.43
CA MET A 1 8.11 6.60 -5.20
C MET A 1 7.90 6.67 -3.69
N PHE A 2 6.87 7.37 -3.22
CA PHE A 2 6.54 7.34 -1.80
C PHE A 2 5.03 7.31 -1.57
N LEU A 3 4.66 6.73 -0.45
CA LEU A 3 3.33 6.86 0.14
C LEU A 3 3.41 7.82 1.31
N LEU A 4 2.40 8.66 1.44
CA LEU A 4 2.25 9.63 2.52
C LEU A 4 0.99 9.30 3.31
N LYS A 5 1.16 8.92 4.57
CA LYS A 5 0.03 8.78 5.49
C LYS A 5 -0.43 10.16 5.92
N THR A 6 -1.70 10.47 5.70
CA THR A 6 -2.28 11.76 6.09
C THR A 6 -3.41 11.56 7.08
N GLY A 7 -3.41 12.32 8.18
CA GLY A 7 -4.55 12.42 9.09
C GLY A 7 -5.66 13.33 8.58
N GLN A 8 -5.42 14.06 7.48
CA GLN A 8 -6.36 14.97 6.84
C GLN A 8 -6.71 14.47 5.44
N SER A 9 -7.98 14.55 5.07
CA SER A 9 -8.51 13.94 3.85
C SER A 9 -7.98 14.56 2.54
N LYS A 10 -7.34 15.74 2.56
CA LYS A 10 -6.81 16.36 1.32
C LYS A 10 -5.59 17.22 1.60
N LEU A 11 -4.43 16.79 1.10
CA LEU A 11 -3.24 17.63 0.96
C LEU A 11 -3.19 18.11 -0.51
N PRO A 12 -3.37 19.41 -0.79
CA PRO A 12 -3.31 19.93 -2.15
C PRO A 12 -1.93 19.64 -2.75
N GLY A 13 -1.91 19.09 -3.96
CA GLY A 13 -0.67 18.65 -4.65
C GLY A 13 -0.40 17.15 -4.56
N PHE A 14 -1.10 16.41 -3.71
CA PHE A 14 -0.95 14.96 -3.58
C PHE A 14 -2.24 14.23 -3.97
N GLU A 15 -2.08 13.15 -4.74
CA GLU A 15 -3.19 12.29 -5.16
C GLU A 15 -3.54 11.31 -4.04
N GLU A 16 -4.78 11.34 -3.55
CA GLU A 16 -5.28 10.37 -2.58
C GLU A 16 -5.67 9.08 -3.30
N VAL A 17 -5.09 7.95 -2.87
CA VAL A 17 -5.36 6.63 -3.46
C VAL A 17 -6.44 5.90 -2.66
N ILE A 18 -6.35 5.98 -1.34
CA ILE A 18 -7.37 5.51 -0.39
C ILE A 18 -7.45 6.53 0.77
N PRO A 19 -8.55 6.54 1.55
CA PRO A 19 -8.69 7.45 2.68
C PRO A 19 -7.46 7.44 3.61
N GLY A 20 -6.83 8.60 3.75
CA GLY A 20 -5.67 8.76 4.64
C GLY A 20 -4.33 8.30 4.05
N LEU A 21 -4.28 7.97 2.75
CA LEU A 21 -3.06 7.57 2.06
C LEU A 21 -2.94 8.24 0.69
N CYS A 22 -1.92 9.08 0.56
CA CYS A 22 -1.60 9.74 -0.68
C CYS A 22 -0.39 9.10 -1.37
N PHE A 23 -0.36 9.23 -2.69
CA PHE A 23 0.75 8.85 -3.55
C PHE A 23 1.59 10.07 -3.92
N GLY A 24 2.91 9.87 -3.94
CA GLY A 24 3.86 10.86 -4.41
C GLY A 24 4.97 10.26 -5.26
N ALA A 25 5.39 11.03 -6.26
CA ALA A 25 6.50 10.70 -7.15
C ALA A 25 7.61 11.75 -7.05
N ARG A 26 8.60 11.66 -7.94
CA ARG A 26 9.78 12.54 -7.89
C ARG A 26 9.42 14.02 -8.05
N ASN A 27 8.42 14.32 -8.87
CA ASN A 27 7.94 15.69 -9.12
C ASN A 27 7.31 16.35 -7.88
N SER A 28 6.72 15.58 -6.97
CA SER A 28 6.10 16.09 -5.74
C SER A 28 7.04 16.08 -4.52
N LEU A 29 8.30 15.67 -4.70
CA LEU A 29 9.24 15.50 -3.58
C LEU A 29 9.67 16.84 -2.97
N ASP A 30 9.87 17.87 -3.80
CA ASP A 30 10.27 19.20 -3.33
C ASP A 30 9.17 19.87 -2.51
N GLU A 31 7.91 19.73 -2.94
CA GLU A 31 6.74 20.20 -2.19
C GLU A 31 6.61 19.47 -0.85
N ALA A 32 6.74 18.14 -0.86
CA ALA A 32 6.75 17.33 0.36
C ALA A 32 7.85 17.75 1.34
N ALA A 33 9.07 17.97 0.84
CA ALA A 33 10.19 18.45 1.65
C ALA A 33 9.92 19.85 2.23
N GLY A 34 9.28 20.73 1.47
CA GLY A 34 8.83 22.04 1.94
C GLY A 34 7.83 21.93 3.10
N LEU A 35 6.87 21.01 3.02
CA LEU A 35 5.89 20.77 4.08
C LEU A 35 6.51 20.17 5.35
N VAL A 36 7.52 19.32 5.20
CA VAL A 36 8.32 18.81 6.34
C VAL A 36 9.08 19.94 7.03
N LYS A 37 9.73 20.81 6.26
CA LYS A 37 10.45 21.98 6.81
C LYS A 37 9.52 22.95 7.56
N LYS A 38 8.26 23.06 7.11
CA LYS A 38 7.22 23.89 7.75
C LYS A 38 6.59 23.21 8.98
N GLY A 39 6.92 21.95 9.27
CA GLY A 39 6.36 21.19 10.39
C GLY A 39 4.92 20.70 10.17
N VAL A 40 4.39 20.80 8.94
CA VAL A 40 3.04 20.33 8.59
C VAL A 40 3.02 18.80 8.46
N LEU A 41 4.07 18.24 7.87
CA LEU A 41 4.28 16.80 7.74
C LEU A 41 5.49 16.38 8.55
N LYS A 42 5.49 15.13 9.04
CA LYS A 42 6.63 14.56 9.75
C LYS A 42 7.33 13.55 8.85
N PRO A 43 8.66 13.37 8.97
CA PRO A 43 9.39 12.37 8.19
C PRO A 43 8.82 10.94 8.34
N GLN A 44 8.29 10.62 9.52
CA GLN A 44 7.65 9.33 9.83
C GLN A 44 6.33 9.07 9.08
N ASP A 45 5.73 10.10 8.48
CA ASP A 45 4.50 9.95 7.71
C ASP A 45 4.77 9.39 6.29
N PHE A 46 6.05 9.34 5.88
CA PHE A 46 6.48 8.89 4.57
C PHE A 46 7.00 7.46 4.58
N ARG A 47 6.61 6.68 3.56
CA ARG A 47 7.27 5.42 3.21
C ARG A 47 7.76 5.48 1.77
N PHE A 48 9.04 5.17 1.58
CA PHE A 48 9.68 5.17 0.26
C PHE A 48 9.74 3.76 -0.31
N PHE A 49 9.43 3.65 -1.60
CA PHE A 49 9.46 2.41 -2.35
C PHE A 49 10.32 2.57 -3.61
N VAL A 50 11.08 1.53 -3.92
CA VAL A 50 11.93 1.42 -5.11
C VAL A 50 11.32 0.39 -6.04
N GLY A 51 11.01 0.81 -7.26
CA GLY A 51 10.27 -0.01 -8.22
C GLY A 51 8.77 0.03 -8.02
N TYR A 52 8.06 -0.59 -8.95
CA TYR A 52 6.62 -0.80 -8.91
C TYR A 52 6.28 -2.03 -9.75
N ALA A 53 5.18 -2.70 -9.41
CA ALA A 53 4.57 -3.68 -10.28
C ALA A 53 3.65 -2.94 -11.25
N GLY A 54 3.71 -3.28 -12.53
CA GLY A 54 2.89 -2.71 -13.58
C GLY A 54 2.29 -3.82 -14.42
N TRP A 55 1.05 -3.63 -14.83
CA TRP A 55 0.32 -4.56 -15.67
C TRP A 55 0.05 -3.92 -17.04
N GLN A 56 0.07 -4.76 -18.08
CA GLN A 56 -0.46 -4.37 -19.39
C GLN A 56 -1.98 -4.24 -19.32
N LEU A 57 -2.57 -3.71 -20.39
CA LEU A 57 -4.03 -3.67 -20.53
C LEU A 57 -4.60 -5.08 -20.34
N ASP A 58 -5.66 -5.18 -19.54
CA ASP A 58 -6.40 -6.41 -19.18
C ASP A 58 -5.60 -7.50 -18.42
N GLN A 59 -4.26 -7.44 -18.38
CA GLN A 59 -3.43 -8.45 -17.73
C GLN A 59 -3.80 -8.70 -16.25
N LEU A 60 -3.97 -7.64 -15.45
CA LEU A 60 -4.35 -7.82 -14.03
C LEU A 60 -5.69 -8.53 -13.89
N ARG A 61 -6.64 -8.23 -14.78
CA ARG A 61 -7.95 -8.85 -14.77
C ARG A 61 -7.88 -10.32 -15.13
N GLU A 62 -7.13 -10.66 -16.17
CA GLU A 62 -6.89 -12.05 -16.58
C GLU A 62 -6.19 -12.86 -15.49
N GLU A 63 -5.21 -12.25 -14.79
CA GLU A 63 -4.51 -12.89 -13.68
C GLU A 63 -5.44 -13.12 -12.46
N ILE A 64 -6.38 -12.20 -12.19
CA ILE A 64 -7.42 -12.42 -11.17
C ILE A 64 -8.38 -13.53 -11.59
N ASP A 65 -8.86 -13.52 -12.84
CA ASP A 65 -9.79 -14.52 -13.38
C ASP A 65 -9.16 -15.93 -13.45
N SER A 66 -7.82 -16.00 -13.50
CA SER A 66 -7.05 -17.25 -13.51
C SER A 66 -6.52 -17.64 -12.11
N ASP A 67 -7.06 -17.07 -11.04
CA ASP A 67 -6.71 -17.34 -9.64
C ASP A 67 -5.24 -17.06 -9.24
N TYR A 68 -4.49 -16.27 -10.03
CA TYR A 68 -3.13 -15.83 -9.65
C TYR A 68 -3.15 -14.73 -8.58
N TRP A 69 -4.18 -13.88 -8.58
CA TRP A 69 -4.35 -12.82 -7.60
C TRP A 69 -5.71 -12.87 -6.94
N TYR A 70 -5.72 -12.59 -5.64
CA TYR A 70 -6.94 -12.36 -4.87
C TYR A 70 -6.98 -10.90 -4.41
N VAL A 71 -8.12 -10.25 -4.61
CA VAL A 71 -8.34 -8.86 -4.19
C VAL A 71 -8.76 -8.84 -2.72
N ALA A 72 -8.03 -8.09 -1.91
CA ALA A 72 -8.33 -7.87 -0.50
C ALA A 72 -8.56 -6.38 -0.23
N ALA A 73 -9.54 -6.07 0.62
CA ALA A 73 -9.72 -4.71 1.12
C ALA A 73 -8.55 -4.33 2.04
N CYS A 74 -8.10 -3.08 1.97
CA CYS A 74 -6.98 -2.59 2.76
C CYS A 74 -7.29 -1.23 3.39
N SER A 75 -6.48 -0.85 4.39
CA SER A 75 -6.53 0.46 5.04
C SER A 75 -5.14 1.09 5.08
N SER A 76 -5.08 2.40 5.29
CA SER A 76 -3.81 3.12 5.48
C SER A 76 -2.98 2.53 6.62
N ASP A 77 -3.63 2.05 7.69
CA ASP A 77 -2.95 1.44 8.83
C ASP A 77 -2.34 0.09 8.50
N LEU A 78 -3.01 -0.72 7.68
CA LEU A 78 -2.48 -2.01 7.23
C LEU A 78 -1.24 -1.81 6.33
N ILE A 79 -1.30 -0.85 5.40
CA ILE A 79 -0.21 -0.56 4.46
C ILE A 79 0.98 0.12 5.15
N CYS A 80 0.71 1.09 6.03
CA CYS A 80 1.75 1.86 6.74
C CYS A 80 2.17 1.22 8.07
N GLY A 81 1.52 0.15 8.52
CA GLY A 81 1.91 -0.63 9.71
C GLY A 81 3.10 -1.54 9.42
N GLY A 82 3.14 -2.16 8.23
CA GLY A 82 4.29 -2.95 7.71
C GLY A 82 4.85 -3.94 8.72
N SER A 83 4.06 -4.94 9.10
CA SER A 83 4.58 -6.07 9.84
C SER A 83 5.33 -7.02 8.89
N GLU A 84 6.31 -7.75 9.42
CA GLU A 84 6.98 -8.85 8.69
C GLU A 84 5.99 -9.95 8.27
N ASN A 85 4.80 -9.96 8.88
CA ASN A 85 3.74 -10.93 8.66
C ASN A 85 2.53 -10.34 7.91
N LEU A 86 2.71 -9.24 7.19
CA LEU A 86 1.62 -8.54 6.50
C LEU A 86 0.78 -9.49 5.63
N TRP A 87 1.43 -10.42 4.93
CA TRP A 87 0.76 -11.46 4.13
C TRP A 87 -0.18 -12.33 4.98
N LYS A 88 0.31 -12.81 6.12
CA LYS A 88 -0.47 -13.63 7.04
C LYS A 88 -1.64 -12.84 7.64
N GLU A 89 -1.40 -11.60 8.02
CA GLU A 89 -2.44 -10.70 8.56
C GLU A 89 -3.55 -10.45 7.54
N ILE A 90 -3.20 -10.14 6.29
CA ILE A 90 -4.18 -9.96 5.20
C ILE A 90 -5.03 -11.21 5.01
N LEU A 91 -4.39 -12.39 4.91
CA LEU A 91 -5.11 -13.65 4.73
C LEU A 91 -6.03 -13.97 5.93
N GLN A 92 -5.60 -13.64 7.15
CA GLN A 92 -6.45 -13.78 8.34
C GLN A 92 -7.65 -12.83 8.31
N LEU A 93 -7.45 -11.58 7.89
CA LEU A 93 -8.51 -10.57 7.76
C LEU A 93 -9.51 -10.94 6.66
N MET A 94 -9.06 -11.56 5.56
CA MET A 94 -9.96 -12.08 4.51
C MET A 94 -10.87 -13.20 5.00
N GLY A 95 -10.49 -13.91 6.07
CA GLY A 95 -11.32 -14.93 6.71
C GLY A 95 -11.56 -16.17 5.83
N GLY A 96 -12.48 -17.03 6.29
CA GLY A 96 -12.86 -18.25 5.57
C GLY A 96 -11.68 -19.13 5.16
N GLN A 97 -11.68 -19.56 3.91
CA GLN A 97 -10.61 -20.40 3.33
C GLN A 97 -9.23 -19.72 3.31
N TYR A 98 -9.16 -18.40 3.25
CA TYR A 98 -7.89 -17.65 3.22
C TYR A 98 -7.19 -17.67 4.58
N SER A 99 -7.94 -17.64 5.68
CA SER A 99 -7.38 -17.75 7.02
C SER A 99 -6.71 -19.11 7.25
N GLU A 100 -7.27 -20.18 6.70
CA GLU A 100 -6.66 -21.52 6.75
C GLU A 100 -5.39 -21.59 5.89
N LEU A 101 -5.36 -20.93 4.72
CA LEU A 101 -4.15 -20.80 3.90
C LEU A 101 -3.03 -20.05 4.64
N SER A 102 -3.35 -19.06 5.48
CA SER A 102 -2.36 -18.32 6.28
C SER A 102 -1.57 -19.18 7.27
N ARG A 103 -2.09 -20.36 7.62
CA ARG A 103 -1.51 -21.30 8.60
C ARG A 103 -0.72 -22.43 7.96
N LYS A 104 -0.80 -22.59 6.63
CA LYS A 104 -0.04 -23.63 5.93
C LYS A 104 1.46 -23.26 5.95
N PRO A 105 2.35 -24.22 6.26
CA PRO A 105 3.78 -23.98 6.20
C PRO A 105 4.19 -23.63 4.77
N LYS A 106 5.15 -22.71 4.60
CA LYS A 106 5.76 -22.45 3.30
C LYS A 106 6.34 -23.78 2.79
N GLN A 107 5.77 -24.31 1.72
CA GLN A 107 6.41 -25.38 0.96
C GLN A 107 7.43 -24.68 0.07
N ASP A 108 8.70 -24.77 0.43
CA ASP A 108 9.79 -24.44 -0.47
C ASP A 108 9.77 -25.46 -1.61
N ILE A 109 9.59 -24.98 -2.84
CA ILE A 109 9.81 -25.74 -4.09
C ILE A 109 11.22 -25.44 -4.56
#